data_AF-A0A4Z2ELG3-F1
#
_entry.id   AF-A0A4Z2ELG3-F1
#
_cell.length_a   1.000
_cell.length_b   1.000
_cell.length_c   1.000
_cell.angle_alpha   90.00
_cell.angle_beta   90.00
_cell.angle_gamma   90.00
#
_symmetry.space_group_name_H-M   'P 1'
#
loop_
_entity.id
_entity.type
_entity.pdbx_description
1 polymer ?
#
loop_
_entity_poly.entity_id
_entity_poly.type
_entity_poly.pdbx_seq_one_letter_code
_entity_poly.pdbx_strand_id
1 'polypeptide(L)'
;MRQASGEFAEDPCSSVKRGNMVRAARALLSAVTHLLVLADMSDVYKLLLQLKLVEENLVKVRNAGTEQDLGIQYKALKPEVDKLNMMSAKRQQVRAEESWRRRLRGGGGGVTLQLHR
;
A
#
# COMPACT_ATOMS: atom_id res chain seq x y z
N MET A 1 9.28 20.37 14.13
CA MET A 1 8.97 19.37 15.18
C MET A 1 10.13 19.19 16.15
N ARG A 2 11.30 18.73 15.69
CA ARG A 2 12.50 18.53 16.55
C ARG A 2 12.81 19.73 17.47
N GLN A 3 12.88 20.94 16.90
CA GLN A 3 13.14 22.16 17.67
C GLN A 3 12.04 22.45 18.70
N ALA A 4 10.77 22.57 18.27
CA ALA A 4 9.65 22.86 19.17
C ALA A 4 9.46 21.82 20.29
N SER A 5 9.78 20.55 20.03
CA SER A 5 9.80 19.50 21.06
C SER A 5 10.96 19.66 22.03
N GLY A 6 12.14 20.06 21.55
CA GLY A 6 13.28 20.38 22.41
C GLY A 6 12.96 21.56 23.33
N GLU A 7 12.44 22.65 22.78
CA GLU A 7 12.02 23.83 23.55
C GLU A 7 10.97 23.49 24.62
N PHE A 8 10.02 22.61 24.31
CA PHE A 8 9.04 22.11 25.29
C PHE A 8 9.65 21.20 26.35
N ALA A 9 10.63 20.35 25.99
CA ALA A 9 11.29 19.46 26.94
C ALA A 9 12.08 20.22 28.02
N GLU A 10 12.68 21.36 27.65
CA GLU A 10 13.39 22.24 28.59
C GLU A 10 12.44 23.01 29.53
N ASP A 11 11.16 23.13 29.20
CA ASP A 11 10.16 23.87 29.99
C ASP A 11 8.74 23.33 29.75
N PRO A 12 8.40 22.19 30.38
CA PRO A 12 7.17 21.45 30.09
C PRO A 12 5.91 22.11 30.67
N CYS A 13 6.05 23.00 31.64
CA CYS A 13 4.93 23.73 32.25
C CYS A 13 4.48 24.94 31.42
N SER A 14 5.27 25.37 30.43
CA SER A 14 4.91 26.47 29.54
C SER A 14 3.80 26.09 28.55
N SER A 15 2.64 26.71 28.71
CA SER A 15 1.49 26.55 27.81
C SER A 15 1.80 26.99 26.37
N VAL A 16 2.63 28.02 26.21
CA VAL A 16 3.06 28.54 24.90
C VAL A 16 3.93 27.52 24.17
N LYS A 17 4.98 26.99 24.83
CA LYS A 17 5.89 25.99 24.23
C LYS A 17 5.16 24.70 23.90
N ARG A 18 4.26 24.25 24.79
CA ARG A 18 3.34 23.12 24.51
C ARG A 18 2.50 23.38 23.25
N GLY A 19 1.91 24.58 23.14
CA GLY A 19 1.11 24.96 21.99
C GLY A 19 1.90 24.95 20.67
N ASN A 20 3.12 25.48 20.69
CA ASN A 20 4.03 25.48 19.53
C ASN A 20 4.37 24.05 19.10
N MET A 21 4.75 23.19 20.06
CA MET A 21 5.03 21.78 19.80
C MET A 21 3.82 21.07 19.20
N VAL A 22 2.62 21.24 19.76
CA VAL A 22 1.40 20.59 19.26
C VAL A 22 1.08 21.03 17.82
N ARG A 23 1.24 22.31 17.48
CA ARG A 23 1.04 22.79 16.10
C ARG A 23 2.08 22.19 15.15
N ALA A 24 3.35 22.15 15.55
CA ALA A 24 4.41 21.52 14.77
C ALA A 24 4.16 20.01 14.57
N ALA A 25 3.63 19.32 15.58
CA ALA A 25 3.27 17.90 15.50
C ALA A 25 2.12 17.67 14.52
N ARG A 26 1.06 18.47 14.58
CA ARG A 26 -0.06 18.39 13.64
C ARG A 26 0.38 18.63 12.20
N ALA A 27 1.21 19.65 11.96
CA ALA A 27 1.76 19.93 10.64
C ALA A 27 2.60 18.76 10.12
N LEU A 28 3.44 18.17 10.98
CA LEU A 28 4.22 16.98 10.62
C LEU A 28 3.32 15.79 10.28
N LEU A 29 2.34 15.47 11.11
CA LEU A 29 1.42 14.35 10.86
C LEU A 29 0.64 14.55 9.56
N SER A 30 0.15 15.76 9.28
CA SER A 30 -0.53 16.08 8.02
C SER A 30 0.37 15.85 6.80
N ALA A 31 1.63 16.33 6.85
CA ALA A 31 2.59 16.11 5.77
C ALA A 31 2.92 14.62 5.58
N VAL A 32 3.10 13.88 6.67
CA VAL A 32 3.36 12.42 6.62
C VAL A 32 2.15 11.67 6.05
N THR A 33 0.93 12.03 6.43
CA THR A 33 -0.28 11.43 5.84
C THR A 33 -0.37 11.68 4.34
N HIS A 34 -0.10 12.90 3.87
CA HIS A 34 -0.06 13.20 2.44
C HIS A 34 1.01 12.39 1.70
N LEU A 35 2.21 12.24 2.29
CA LEU A 35 3.27 11.42 1.72
C LEU A 35 2.88 9.94 1.62
N LEU A 36 2.27 9.38 2.66
CA LEU A 36 1.84 7.98 2.67
C LEU A 36 0.73 7.72 1.64
N VAL A 37 -0.20 8.66 1.46
CA VAL A 37 -1.23 8.57 0.41
C VAL A 37 -0.59 8.60 -0.98
N LEU A 38 0.35 9.52 -1.23
CA LEU A 38 1.07 9.57 -2.51
C LEU A 38 1.90 8.32 -2.77
N ALA A 39 2.55 7.77 -1.74
CA ALA A 39 3.29 6.52 -1.85
C ALA A 39 2.37 5.35 -2.24
N ASP A 40 1.20 5.24 -1.60
CA ASP A 40 0.19 4.23 -1.95
C ASP A 40 -0.28 4.37 -3.40
N MET A 41 -0.58 5.60 -3.84
CA MET A 41 -0.97 5.87 -5.21
C MET A 41 0.11 5.49 -6.22
N SER A 42 1.38 5.78 -5.91
CA SER A 42 2.52 5.37 -6.74
C SER A 42 2.60 3.85 -6.89
N ASP A 43 2.41 3.11 -5.80
CA ASP A 43 2.48 1.65 -5.83
C ASP A 43 1.31 1.02 -6.60
N VAL A 44 0.09 1.57 -6.46
CA VAL A 44 -1.05 1.19 -7.29
C VAL A 44 -0.79 1.50 -8.77
N TYR A 45 -0.24 2.68 -9.07
CA TYR A 45 0.06 3.07 -10.44
C TYR A 45 1.08 2.14 -11.12
N LYS A 46 2.15 1.74 -10.40
CA LYS A 46 3.11 0.73 -10.90
C LYS A 46 2.43 -0.61 -11.21
N LEU A 47 1.49 -1.05 -10.36
CA LEU A 47 0.72 -2.27 -10.60
C LEU A 47 -0.16 -2.15 -11.86
N LEU A 48 -0.83 -1.01 -12.04
CA LEU A 48 -1.67 -0.75 -13.21
C LEU A 48 -0.84 -0.67 -14.52
N LEU A 49 0.35 -0.08 -14.47
CA LEU A 49 1.26 -0.08 -15.62
C LEU A 49 1.70 -1.50 -16.02
N GLN A 50 2.05 -2.33 -15.02
CA GLN A 50 2.39 -3.73 -15.29
C GLN A 50 1.19 -4.51 -15.85
N LEU A 51 -0.01 -4.25 -15.35
CA LEU A 51 -1.25 -4.84 -15.88
C LEU A 51 -1.47 -4.47 -17.35
N LYS A 52 -1.30 -3.18 -17.69
CA LYS A 52 -1.42 -2.70 -19.08
C LYS A 52 -0.39 -3.34 -20.01
N LEU A 53 0.86 -3.51 -19.55
CA LEU A 53 1.89 -4.21 -20.32
C LEU A 53 1.51 -5.67 -20.61
N VAL A 54 0.96 -6.37 -19.62
CA VAL A 54 0.46 -7.74 -19.78
C VAL A 54 -0.71 -7.78 -20.76
N GLU A 55 -1.65 -6.84 -20.67
CA GLU A 55 -2.78 -6.70 -21.60
C GLU A 55 -2.31 -6.50 -23.05
N GLU A 56 -1.38 -5.57 -23.29
CA GLU A 56 -0.80 -5.32 -24.61
C GLU A 56 -0.08 -6.55 -25.16
N ASN A 57 0.65 -7.29 -24.32
CA ASN A 57 1.33 -8.51 -24.73
C ASN A 57 0.35 -9.66 -25.01
N LEU A 58 -0.77 -9.75 -24.29
CA LEU A 58 -1.85 -10.70 -24.60
C LEU A 58 -2.47 -10.43 -25.98
N VAL A 59 -2.61 -9.16 -26.37
CA VAL A 59 -3.07 -8.80 -27.72
C VAL A 59 -2.08 -9.29 -28.79
N LYS A 60 -0.76 -9.20 -28.54
CA LYS A 60 0.25 -9.75 -29.47
C LYS A 60 0.15 -11.27 -29.60
N VAL A 61 -0.02 -11.98 -28.48
CA VAL A 61 -0.24 -13.44 -28.47
C VAL A 61 -1.50 -13.80 -29.26
N ARG A 62 -2.61 -13.10 -29.02
CA ARG A 62 -3.88 -13.31 -29.74
C ARG A 62 -3.75 -13.09 -31.25
N ASN A 63 -2.94 -12.11 -31.65
CA ASN A 63 -2.77 -11.73 -33.06
C ASN A 63 -1.61 -12.48 -33.75
N ALA A 64 -0.96 -13.44 -33.08
CA ALA A 64 0.16 -14.18 -33.66
C ALA A 64 -0.30 -14.97 -34.90
N GLY A 65 0.36 -14.74 -36.04
CA GLY A 65 -0.05 -15.30 -37.33
C GLY A 65 0.51 -16.69 -37.63
N THR A 66 1.47 -17.17 -36.82
CA THR A 66 2.13 -18.48 -37.00
C THR A 66 2.41 -19.12 -35.64
N GLU A 67 2.57 -20.44 -35.59
CA GLU A 67 2.93 -21.15 -34.36
C GLU A 67 4.30 -20.71 -33.80
N GLN A 68 5.25 -20.41 -34.68
CA GLN A 68 6.57 -19.91 -34.27
C GLN A 68 6.46 -18.55 -33.59
N ASP A 69 5.71 -17.60 -34.19
CA ASP A 69 5.48 -16.28 -33.60
C ASP A 69 4.69 -16.39 -32.30
N LEU A 70 3.67 -17.26 -32.24
CA LEU A 70 2.92 -17.54 -31.02
C LEU A 70 3.84 -18.01 -29.88
N GLY A 71 4.78 -18.92 -30.19
CA GLY A 71 5.79 -19.38 -29.23
C GLY A 71 6.71 -18.26 -28.73
N ILE A 72 7.08 -17.32 -29.60
CA ILE A 72 7.91 -16.16 -29.24
C ILE A 72 7.12 -15.20 -28.34
N GLN A 73 5.91 -14.81 -28.74
CA GLN A 73 5.07 -13.88 -27.97
C GLN A 73 4.70 -14.47 -26.59
N TYR A 74 4.40 -15.77 -26.54
CA TYR A 74 4.07 -16.44 -25.28
C TYR A 74 5.27 -16.50 -24.30
N LYS A 75 6.47 -16.79 -24.82
CA LYS A 75 7.71 -16.75 -24.01
C LYS A 75 7.99 -15.35 -23.46
N ALA A 76 7.69 -14.31 -24.21
CA ALA A 76 7.82 -12.91 -23.76
C ALA A 76 6.74 -12.51 -22.74
N LEU A 77 5.52 -13.05 -22.87
CA LEU A 77 4.42 -12.76 -21.95
C LEU A 77 4.64 -13.36 -20.54
N LYS A 78 5.16 -14.59 -20.47
CA LYS A 78 5.30 -15.35 -19.21
C LYS A 78 5.97 -14.56 -18.06
N PRO A 79 7.16 -13.95 -18.24
CA PRO A 79 7.79 -13.20 -17.16
C PRO A 79 6.98 -11.97 -16.73
N GLU A 80 6.28 -11.32 -17.64
CA GLU A 80 5.45 -10.15 -17.32
C GLU A 80 4.22 -10.53 -16.48
N VAL A 81 3.63 -11.70 -16.76
CA VAL A 81 2.55 -12.28 -15.95
C VAL A 81 3.04 -12.69 -14.57
N ASP A 82 4.21 -13.32 -14.47
CA ASP A 82 4.79 -13.71 -13.18
C ASP A 82 5.09 -12.48 -12.30
N LYS A 83 5.63 -11.44 -12.91
CA LYS A 83 5.87 -10.15 -12.25
C LYS A 83 4.57 -9.50 -11.79
N LEU A 84 3.54 -9.47 -12.63
CA LEU A 84 2.21 -8.96 -12.28
C LEU A 84 1.61 -9.75 -11.10
N ASN A 85 1.73 -11.08 -11.11
CA ASN A 85 1.23 -11.93 -10.03
C ASN A 85 1.94 -11.65 -8.70
N MET A 86 3.27 -11.52 -8.72
CA MET A 86 4.04 -11.15 -7.53
C MET A 86 3.63 -9.78 -6.98
N MET A 87 3.48 -8.77 -7.84
CA MET A 87 3.05 -7.43 -7.43
C MET A 87 1.62 -7.44 -6.86
N SER A 88 0.73 -8.19 -7.49
CA SER A 88 -0.67 -8.37 -7.05
C SER A 88 -0.74 -9.06 -5.68
N ALA A 89 0.07 -10.10 -5.46
CA ALA A 89 0.15 -10.81 -4.18
C ALA A 89 0.60 -9.89 -3.04
N LYS A 90 1.63 -9.05 -3.26
CA LYS A 90 2.07 -8.05 -2.28
C LYS A 90 0.95 -7.06 -1.92
N ARG A 91 0.21 -6.55 -2.92
CA ARG A 91 -0.93 -5.65 -2.68
C ARG A 91 -2.06 -6.35 -1.91
N GLN A 92 -2.33 -7.61 -2.21
CA GLN A 92 -3.34 -8.41 -1.49
C GLN A 92 -2.97 -8.65 -0.03
N GLN A 93 -1.69 -8.88 0.27
CA GLN A 93 -1.22 -9.06 1.65
C GLN A 93 -1.47 -7.81 2.50
N VAL A 94 -1.12 -6.62 2.01
CA VAL A 94 -1.38 -5.35 2.71
C VAL A 94 -2.89 -5.18 2.97
N ARG A 95 -3.72 -5.44 1.96
CA ARG A 95 -5.18 -5.34 2.10
C ARG A 95 -5.76 -6.36 3.09
N ALA A 96 -5.22 -7.57 3.11
CA ALA A 96 -5.62 -8.60 4.05
C ALA A 96 -5.26 -8.19 5.48
N GLU A 97 -4.03 -7.71 5.71
CA GLU A 97 -3.59 -7.19 7.00
C GLU A 97 -4.48 -6.05 7.50
N GLU A 98 -4.83 -5.10 6.63
CA GLU A 98 -5.77 -4.02 6.98
C GLU A 98 -7.16 -4.55 7.34
N SER A 99 -7.66 -5.55 6.63
CA SER A 99 -8.93 -6.22 6.94
C SER A 99 -8.88 -6.93 8.30
N TRP A 100 -7.79 -7.66 8.59
CA TRP A 100 -7.54 -8.27 9.89
C TRP A 100 -7.48 -7.25 11.02
N ARG A 101 -6.69 -6.17 10.85
CA ARG A 101 -6.60 -5.08 11.83
C ARG A 101 -7.94 -4.37 12.03
N ARG A 102 -8.73 -4.18 10.97
CA ARG A 102 -10.10 -3.62 11.07
C ARG A 102 -11.01 -4.52 11.90
N ARG A 103 -10.97 -5.84 11.68
CA ARG A 103 -11.76 -6.81 12.46
C ARG A 103 -11.38 -6.82 13.95
N LEU A 104 -10.09 -6.67 14.29
CA LEU A 104 -9.66 -6.55 15.68
C LEU A 104 -10.10 -5.23 16.34
N ARG A 105 -10.07 -4.11 15.61
CA ARG A 105 -10.49 -2.79 16.11
C ARG A 105 -12.01 -2.59 16.16
N GLY A 106 -12.76 -3.32 15.35
CA GLY A 106 -14.24 -3.27 15.31
C GLY A 106 -14.95 -4.00 16.45
N GLY A 107 -14.21 -4.58 17.41
CA GLY A 107 -14.76 -5.40 18.49
C GLY A 107 -14.87 -6.88 18.08
N GLY A 108 -14.50 -7.86 18.89
CA GLY A 108 -14.37 -7.79 20.35
C GLY A 108 -15.71 -7.54 21.07
N GLY A 109 -16.83 -7.48 20.34
CA GLY A 109 -18.19 -7.45 20.87
C GLY A 109 -18.91 -8.74 20.50
N GLY A 110 -18.42 -9.87 21.00
CA GLY A 110 -18.93 -11.19 20.63
C GLY A 110 -17.96 -12.27 21.07
N VAL A 111 -17.89 -12.51 22.38
CA VAL A 111 -17.51 -13.83 22.88
C VAL A 111 -18.61 -14.78 22.42
N THR A 112 -18.46 -15.35 21.23
CA THR A 112 -19.12 -16.60 20.88
C THR A 112 -18.05 -17.66 20.98
N LEU A 113 -17.86 -18.17 22.19
CA LEU A 113 -17.30 -19.48 22.41
C LEU A 113 -18.21 -20.49 21.67
N GLN A 114 -17.95 -20.72 20.39
CA GLN A 114 -18.25 -22.01 19.80
C GLN A 114 -17.16 -22.97 20.29
N LEU A 115 -17.31 -23.42 21.54
CA LEU A 115 -16.78 -24.71 21.94
C LEU A 115 -17.60 -25.75 21.17
N HIS A 116 -17.01 -26.29 20.11
CA HIS A 116 -17.43 -27.55 19.53
C HIS A 116 -16.87 -28.67 20.41
N ARG A 117 -17.79 -29.53 20.87
CA ARG A 117 -17.64 -30.74 21.69
C ARG A 117 -17.43 -30.56 23.18
#